data_AF-A0A7Y2HKU1-F1
#
_entry.id   AF-A0A7Y2HKU1-F1
#
_cell.length_a   1.000
_cell.length_b   1.000
_cell.length_c   1.000
_cell.angle_alpha   90.00
_cell.angle_beta   90.00
_cell.angle_gamma   90.00
#
_symmetry.space_group_name_H-M   'P 1'
#
loop_
_entity.id
_entity.type
_entity.pdbx_description
1 polymer ?
#
loop_
_entity_poly.entity_id
_entity_poly.type
_entity_poly.pdbx_seq_one_letter_code
_entity_poly.pdbx_strand_id
1 'polypeptide(L)'
;TNTFTTFDEAEMNVQRYINNADSAYAKINSNQDLKVLQEELQSIIKSLSIGIQDQPDNERLLDKQSFMYAELAWVLINHDEYSKAEEMVKEGMAINPSNNSLKSYLPTALLLQGKRDEAEKIYLEMKEIMDGRTPFRDTFLDDLDRLEASGITHPDFGEIRKLLDQ
;
A
#
# COMPACT_ATOMS: atom_id res chain seq x y z
N THR A 1 -24.90 23.48 -27.26
CA THR A 1 -23.76 23.19 -26.38
C THR A 1 -24.20 22.11 -25.41
N ASN A 2 -23.78 20.87 -25.66
CA ASN A 2 -24.28 19.67 -24.97
C ASN A 2 -23.32 19.31 -23.83
N THR A 3 -23.35 20.10 -22.76
CA THR A 3 -22.45 19.96 -21.61
C THR A 3 -22.81 18.78 -20.70
N PHE A 4 -24.02 18.23 -20.83
CA PHE A 4 -24.47 17.07 -20.05
C PHE A 4 -23.84 15.76 -20.53
N THR A 5 -23.68 15.55 -21.84
CA THR A 5 -23.14 14.29 -22.40
C THR A 5 -21.66 14.06 -22.09
N THR A 6 -20.86 15.11 -21.99
CA THR A 6 -19.40 14.98 -21.78
C THR A 6 -19.02 14.65 -20.34
N PHE A 7 -19.81 15.10 -19.36
CA PHE A 7 -19.59 14.79 -17.95
C PHE A 7 -19.91 13.31 -17.66
N ASP A 8 -21.01 12.81 -18.23
CA ASP A 8 -21.42 11.41 -18.09
C ASP A 8 -20.37 10.45 -18.70
N GLU A 9 -19.78 10.80 -19.85
CA GLU A 9 -18.73 9.99 -20.48
C GLU A 9 -17.44 9.91 -19.66
N ALA A 10 -16.99 11.03 -19.08
CA ALA A 10 -15.80 11.06 -18.23
C ALA A 10 -15.99 10.22 -16.96
N GLU A 11 -17.14 10.36 -16.31
CA GLU A 11 -17.49 9.59 -15.11
C GLU A 11 -17.62 8.09 -15.41
N MET A 12 -18.24 7.73 -16.55
CA MET A 12 -18.29 6.33 -17.02
C MET A 12 -16.90 5.74 -17.25
N ASN A 13 -15.96 6.52 -17.79
CA ASN A 13 -14.59 6.06 -17.99
C ASN A 13 -13.86 5.82 -16.66
N VAL A 14 -13.97 6.73 -15.67
CA VAL A 14 -13.43 6.51 -14.31
C VAL A 14 -14.01 5.24 -13.70
N GLN A 15 -15.33 5.09 -13.73
CA GLN A 15 -16.00 3.92 -13.17
C GLN A 15 -15.53 2.62 -13.84
N ARG A 16 -15.26 2.64 -15.15
CA ARG A 16 -14.72 1.49 -15.88
C ARG A 16 -13.34 1.09 -15.36
N TYR A 17 -12.42 2.03 -15.17
CA TYR A 17 -11.08 1.73 -14.64
C TYR A 17 -11.15 1.15 -13.22
N ILE A 18 -11.97 1.76 -12.35
CA ILE A 18 -12.15 1.30 -10.96
C ILE A 18 -12.76 -0.11 -10.94
N ASN A 19 -13.85 -0.35 -11.69
CA ASN A 19 -14.51 -1.65 -11.73
C ASN A 19 -13.58 -2.75 -12.27
N ASN A 20 -12.75 -2.42 -13.26
CA ASN A 20 -11.77 -3.36 -13.80
C ASN A 20 -10.70 -3.68 -12.76
N ALA A 21 -10.20 -2.68 -12.02
CA ALA A 21 -9.26 -2.87 -10.94
C ALA A 21 -9.87 -3.74 -9.81
N ASP A 22 -11.10 -3.44 -9.38
CA ASP A 22 -11.82 -4.22 -8.37
C ASP A 22 -12.02 -5.68 -8.80
N SER A 23 -12.48 -5.89 -10.04
CA SER A 23 -12.72 -7.22 -10.59
C SER A 23 -11.42 -8.03 -10.73
N ALA A 24 -10.34 -7.40 -11.19
CA ALA A 24 -9.03 -8.05 -11.28
C ALA A 24 -8.49 -8.39 -9.89
N TYR A 25 -8.50 -7.43 -8.96
CA TYR A 25 -8.03 -7.64 -7.59
C TYR A 25 -8.82 -8.75 -6.88
N ALA A 26 -10.15 -8.78 -7.00
CA ALA A 26 -10.98 -9.82 -6.40
C ALA A 26 -10.66 -11.24 -6.93
N LYS A 27 -10.22 -11.37 -8.20
CA LYS A 27 -9.83 -12.67 -8.77
C LYS A 27 -8.47 -13.16 -8.29
N ILE A 28 -7.53 -12.23 -8.04
CA ILE A 28 -6.16 -12.58 -7.69
C ILE A 28 -5.94 -12.67 -6.19
N ASN A 29 -6.79 -12.03 -5.36
CA ASN A 29 -6.63 -12.04 -3.90
C ASN A 29 -6.80 -13.44 -3.26
N SER A 30 -7.35 -14.42 -3.99
CA SER A 30 -7.38 -15.82 -3.55
C SER A 30 -6.16 -16.63 -4.00
N ASN A 31 -5.23 -16.02 -4.75
CA ASN A 31 -4.04 -16.69 -5.26
C ASN A 31 -2.93 -16.67 -4.21
N GLN A 32 -2.31 -17.83 -3.96
CA GLN A 32 -1.19 -17.97 -3.04
C GLN A 32 0.17 -17.76 -3.72
N ASP A 33 0.22 -17.68 -5.05
CA ASP A 33 1.44 -17.39 -5.80
C ASP A 33 1.71 -15.88 -5.79
N LEU A 34 2.67 -15.47 -4.95
CA LEU A 34 3.08 -14.08 -4.76
C LEU A 34 3.60 -13.43 -6.06
N LYS A 35 4.23 -14.21 -6.95
CA LYS A 35 4.74 -13.68 -8.20
C LYS A 35 3.61 -13.33 -9.17
N VAL A 36 2.61 -14.21 -9.27
CA VAL A 36 1.41 -13.91 -10.07
C VAL A 36 0.69 -12.70 -9.50
N LEU A 37 0.56 -12.62 -8.18
CA LEU A 37 -0.08 -11.49 -7.51
C LEU A 37 0.66 -10.17 -7.78
N GLN A 38 1.99 -10.17 -7.73
CA GLN A 38 2.85 -9.03 -8.05
C GLN A 38 2.65 -8.55 -9.50
N GLU A 39 2.71 -9.46 -10.49
CA GLU A 39 2.54 -9.13 -11.92
C GLU A 39 1.15 -8.54 -12.21
N GLU A 40 0.11 -9.09 -11.59
CA GLU A 40 -1.27 -8.63 -11.77
C GLU A 40 -1.53 -7.27 -11.11
N LEU A 41 -1.00 -7.04 -9.91
CA LEU A 41 -1.07 -5.73 -9.25
C LEU A 41 -0.37 -4.65 -10.08
N GLN A 42 0.80 -4.96 -10.65
CA GLN A 42 1.49 -4.05 -11.58
C GLN A 42 0.64 -3.73 -12.83
N SER A 43 -0.05 -4.73 -13.38
CA SER A 43 -0.97 -4.56 -14.50
C SER A 43 -2.16 -3.65 -14.14
N ILE A 44 -2.74 -3.82 -12.96
CA ILE A 44 -3.82 -2.97 -12.45
C ILE A 44 -3.34 -1.53 -12.27
N ILE A 45 -2.19 -1.31 -11.63
CA ILE A 45 -1.60 0.02 -11.43
C ILE A 45 -1.39 0.71 -12.78
N LYS A 46 -0.84 0.00 -13.78
CA LYS A 46 -0.64 0.54 -15.13
C LYS A 46 -1.96 0.94 -15.79
N SER A 47 -3.02 0.15 -15.64
CA SER A 47 -4.35 0.47 -16.16
C SER A 47 -4.92 1.73 -15.50
N LEU A 48 -4.77 1.87 -14.17
CA LEU A 48 -5.19 3.05 -13.44
C LEU A 48 -4.39 4.29 -13.87
N SER A 49 -3.09 4.17 -14.12
CA SER A 49 -2.26 5.27 -14.65
C SER A 49 -2.79 5.82 -15.97
N ILE A 50 -3.35 4.97 -16.84
CA ILE A 50 -3.98 5.42 -18.09
C ILE A 50 -5.23 6.25 -17.77
N GLY A 51 -6.09 5.78 -16.86
CA GLY A 51 -7.26 6.56 -16.43
C GLY A 51 -6.89 7.90 -15.78
N ILE A 52 -5.80 7.93 -15.01
CA ILE A 52 -5.28 9.15 -14.36
C ILE A 52 -4.70 10.10 -15.41
N GLN A 53 -4.06 9.62 -16.47
CA GLN A 53 -3.62 10.49 -17.57
C GLN A 53 -4.80 11.23 -18.22
N ASP A 54 -5.94 10.55 -18.37
CA ASP A 54 -7.16 11.15 -18.91
C ASP A 54 -7.84 12.10 -17.89
N GLN A 55 -7.73 11.79 -16.58
CA GLN A 55 -8.40 12.51 -15.49
C GLN A 55 -7.48 12.66 -14.27
N PRO A 56 -6.46 13.55 -14.33
CA PRO A 56 -5.34 13.58 -13.37
C PRO A 56 -5.74 13.97 -11.96
N ASP A 57 -6.80 14.77 -11.80
CA ASP A 57 -7.29 15.25 -10.51
C ASP A 57 -8.45 14.38 -9.95
N ASN A 58 -8.74 13.23 -10.58
CA ASN A 58 -9.82 12.37 -10.11
C ASN A 58 -9.38 11.59 -8.86
N GLU A 59 -9.78 12.09 -7.69
CA GLU A 59 -9.44 11.53 -6.38
C GLU A 59 -9.75 10.03 -6.27
N ARG A 60 -10.83 9.54 -6.90
CA ARG A 60 -11.18 8.11 -6.83
C ARG A 60 -10.17 7.23 -7.55
N LEU A 61 -9.62 7.71 -8.67
CA LEU A 61 -8.55 6.99 -9.39
C LEU A 61 -7.24 7.05 -8.61
N LEU A 62 -6.89 8.22 -8.07
CA LEU A 62 -5.69 8.41 -7.24
C LEU A 62 -5.73 7.53 -5.98
N ASP A 63 -6.85 7.54 -5.26
CA ASP A 63 -7.06 6.70 -4.08
C ASP A 63 -6.99 5.22 -4.42
N LYS A 64 -7.63 4.81 -5.52
CA LYS A 64 -7.58 3.42 -5.97
C LYS A 64 -6.18 2.99 -6.35
N GLN A 65 -5.41 3.85 -7.01
CA GLN A 65 -4.02 3.56 -7.37
C GLN A 65 -3.12 3.50 -6.14
N SER A 66 -3.24 4.45 -5.20
CA SER A 66 -2.52 4.42 -3.93
C SER A 66 -2.82 3.14 -3.14
N PHE A 67 -4.07 2.70 -3.11
CA PHE A 67 -4.46 1.42 -2.52
C PHE A 67 -3.75 0.24 -3.21
N MET A 68 -3.70 0.20 -4.55
CA MET A 68 -2.99 -0.87 -5.28
C MET A 68 -1.47 -0.86 -5.04
N TYR A 69 -0.86 0.31 -4.84
CA TYR A 69 0.53 0.39 -4.41
C TYR A 69 0.75 -0.20 -3.02
N ALA A 70 -0.18 -0.02 -2.08
CA ALA A 70 -0.11 -0.61 -0.75
C ALA A 70 -0.16 -2.15 -0.81
N GLU A 71 -1.10 -2.68 -1.60
CA GLU A 71 -1.22 -4.12 -1.84
C GLU A 71 0.07 -4.69 -2.45
N LEU A 72 0.64 -4.01 -3.46
CA LEU A 72 1.88 -4.44 -4.09
C LEU A 72 3.07 -4.38 -3.14
N ALA A 73 3.18 -3.33 -2.31
CA ALA A 73 4.21 -3.22 -1.30
C ALA A 73 4.15 -4.38 -0.29
N TRP A 74 2.95 -4.74 0.18
CA TRP A 74 2.78 -5.88 1.10
C TRP A 74 3.20 -7.21 0.47
N VAL A 75 2.85 -7.43 -0.80
CA VAL A 75 3.25 -8.64 -1.55
C VAL A 75 4.76 -8.70 -1.72
N LEU A 76 5.40 -7.56 -2.04
CA LEU A 76 6.85 -7.46 -2.18
C LEU A 76 7.57 -7.71 -0.84
N ILE A 77 7.03 -7.23 0.28
CA ILE A 77 7.53 -7.56 1.62
C ILE A 77 7.46 -9.08 1.84
N ASN A 78 6.34 -9.71 1.49
CA ASN A 78 6.17 -11.16 1.66
C ASN A 78 6.99 -12.00 0.68
N HIS A 79 7.63 -11.37 -0.31
CA HIS A 79 8.51 -12.01 -1.29
C HIS A 79 9.99 -11.61 -1.11
N ASP A 80 10.35 -11.07 0.06
CA ASP A 80 11.70 -10.61 0.40
C ASP A 80 12.27 -9.51 -0.53
N GLU A 81 11.41 -8.79 -1.25
CA GLU A 81 11.77 -7.72 -2.19
C GLU A 81 11.67 -6.33 -1.53
N TYR A 82 12.26 -6.18 -0.35
CA TYR A 82 12.03 -5.03 0.54
C TYR A 82 12.36 -3.66 -0.07
N SER A 83 13.43 -3.56 -0.86
CA SER A 83 13.77 -2.27 -1.52
C SER A 83 12.75 -1.88 -2.58
N LYS A 84 12.15 -2.85 -3.28
CA LYS A 84 11.03 -2.58 -4.21
C LYS A 84 9.76 -2.23 -3.43
N ALA A 85 9.52 -2.88 -2.29
CA ALA A 85 8.41 -2.50 -1.42
C ALA A 85 8.52 -1.04 -0.97
N GLU A 86 9.72 -0.59 -0.54
CA GLU A 86 9.98 0.82 -0.20
C GLU A 86 9.67 1.77 -1.36
N GLU A 87 10.06 1.41 -2.60
CA GLU A 87 9.75 2.18 -3.80
C GLU A 87 8.24 2.32 -4.02
N MET A 88 7.49 1.20 -3.96
CA MET A 88 6.04 1.20 -4.12
C MET A 88 5.34 1.98 -3.00
N VAL A 89 5.86 1.91 -1.77
CA VAL A 89 5.35 2.72 -0.67
C VAL A 89 5.50 4.21 -0.98
N LYS A 90 6.67 4.63 -1.44
CA LYS A 90 6.95 6.03 -1.81
C LYS A 90 6.09 6.51 -2.97
N GLU A 91 5.92 5.69 -4.01
CA GLU A 91 5.04 6.02 -5.14
C GLU A 91 3.59 6.19 -4.69
N GLY A 92 3.07 5.24 -3.91
CA GLY A 92 1.71 5.31 -3.38
C GLY A 92 1.46 6.52 -2.47
N MET A 93 2.45 6.91 -1.66
CA MET A 93 2.37 8.06 -0.75
C MET A 93 2.47 9.39 -1.51
N ALA A 94 3.21 9.44 -2.61
CA ALA A 94 3.26 10.62 -3.48
C ALA A 94 1.89 10.91 -4.11
N ILE A 95 1.07 9.88 -4.31
CA ILE A 95 -0.30 10.00 -4.82
C ILE A 95 -1.29 10.34 -3.70
N ASN A 96 -1.31 9.54 -2.63
CA ASN A 96 -2.16 9.78 -1.48
C ASN A 96 -1.35 9.61 -0.18
N PRO A 97 -0.86 10.71 0.41
CA PRO A 97 -0.07 10.67 1.65
C PRO A 97 -0.92 10.33 2.89
N SER A 98 -2.25 10.26 2.76
CA SER A 98 -3.17 9.92 3.85
C SER A 98 -3.44 8.41 3.96
N ASN A 99 -2.99 7.60 2.99
CA ASN A 99 -3.17 6.16 3.01
C ASN A 99 -2.37 5.52 4.17
N ASN A 100 -3.07 5.00 5.17
CA ASN A 100 -2.46 4.51 6.39
C ASN A 100 -1.68 3.20 6.21
N SER A 101 -2.10 2.31 5.30
CA SER A 101 -1.35 1.08 4.99
C SER A 101 0.06 1.39 4.50
N LEU A 102 0.21 2.38 3.62
CA LEU A 102 1.53 2.79 3.13
C LEU A 102 2.42 3.34 4.25
N LYS A 103 1.82 4.10 5.18
CA LYS A 103 2.55 4.60 6.34
C LYS A 103 2.97 3.47 7.28
N SER A 104 2.17 2.40 7.41
CA SER A 104 2.55 1.25 8.23
C SER A 104 3.67 0.41 7.58
N TYR A 105 3.66 0.29 6.25
CA TYR A 105 4.62 -0.52 5.52
C TYR A 105 6.00 0.13 5.32
N LEU A 106 6.11 1.45 5.34
CA LEU A 106 7.42 2.13 5.20
C LEU A 106 8.44 1.72 6.28
N PRO A 107 8.17 1.86 7.59
CA PRO A 107 9.14 1.47 8.61
C PRO A 107 9.42 -0.04 8.59
N THR A 108 8.43 -0.86 8.25
CA THR A 108 8.59 -2.31 8.08
C THR A 108 9.56 -2.65 6.94
N ALA A 109 9.38 -2.05 5.77
CA ALA A 109 10.26 -2.26 4.62
C ALA A 109 11.69 -1.75 4.89
N LEU A 110 11.84 -0.65 5.63
CA LEU A 110 13.15 -0.13 6.04
C LEU A 110 13.83 -1.08 7.04
N LEU A 111 13.09 -1.56 8.04
CA LEU A 111 13.59 -2.47 9.06
C LEU A 111 14.11 -3.77 8.43
N LEU A 112 13.35 -4.37 7.53
CA LEU A 112 13.72 -5.60 6.83
C LEU A 112 14.92 -5.42 5.88
N GLN A 113 15.23 -4.20 5.46
CA GLN A 113 16.47 -3.85 4.76
C GLN A 113 17.68 -3.64 5.69
N GLY A 114 17.50 -3.79 7.01
CA GLY A 114 18.52 -3.48 8.01
C GLY A 114 18.71 -1.97 8.26
N LYS A 115 17.84 -1.10 7.73
CA LYS A 115 17.86 0.35 7.95
C LYS A 115 17.18 0.70 9.28
N ARG A 116 17.66 0.10 10.37
CA ARG A 116 17.04 0.16 11.69
C ARG A 116 16.80 1.59 12.18
N ASP A 117 17.81 2.45 12.12
CA ASP A 117 17.71 3.83 12.65
C ASP A 117 16.62 4.65 11.94
N GLU A 118 16.45 4.44 10.62
CA GLU A 118 15.40 5.10 9.83
C GLU A 118 14.01 4.55 10.20
N ALA A 119 13.88 3.24 10.37
CA ALA A 119 12.64 2.60 10.77
C ALA A 119 12.20 3.04 12.18
N GLU A 120 13.11 3.02 13.17
CA GLU A 120 12.83 3.41 14.55
C GLU A 120 12.32 4.84 14.67
N LYS A 121 12.92 5.77 13.90
CA LYS A 121 12.45 7.15 13.85
C LYS A 121 10.98 7.23 13.44
N ILE A 122 10.60 6.52 12.37
CA ILE A 122 9.23 6.54 11.87
C ILE A 122 8.28 5.86 12.86
N TYR A 123 8.65 4.70 13.42
CA TYR A 123 7.85 4.04 14.45
C TYR A 123 7.56 4.98 15.62
N LEU A 124 8.57 5.70 16.14
CA LEU A 124 8.40 6.64 17.25
C LEU A 124 7.56 7.86 16.89
N GLU A 125 7.76 8.44 15.70
CA GLU A 125 6.97 9.59 15.24
C GLU A 125 5.50 9.23 15.05
N MET A 126 5.21 7.98 14.71
CA MET A 126 3.87 7.54 14.32
C MET A 126 3.11 6.80 15.41
N LYS A 127 3.76 6.14 16.37
CA LYS A 127 3.13 5.13 17.24
C LYS A 127 1.89 5.61 18.01
N GLU A 128 1.80 6.89 18.36
CA GLU A 128 0.64 7.48 19.07
C GLU A 128 -0.41 8.12 18.14
N ILE A 129 -0.17 8.18 16.83
CA ILE A 129 -1.12 8.72 15.85
C ILE A 129 -2.25 7.70 15.66
N MET A 130 -3.49 8.17 15.60
CA MET A 130 -4.65 7.31 15.42
C MET A 130 -4.77 6.79 13.98
N ASP A 131 -4.88 5.47 13.85
CA ASP A 131 -5.26 4.73 12.65
C ASP A 131 -6.68 4.15 12.85
N GLY A 132 -7.69 4.94 12.48
CA GLY A 132 -9.08 4.60 12.75
C GLY A 132 -9.41 4.65 14.24
N ARG A 133 -9.56 3.49 14.89
CA ARG A 133 -9.96 3.40 16.31
C ARG A 133 -8.80 3.10 17.26
N THR A 134 -7.66 2.69 16.73
CA THR A 134 -6.47 2.31 17.48
C THR A 134 -5.29 3.18 17.04
N PRO A 135 -4.28 3.38 17.89
CA PRO A 135 -3.03 4.03 17.47
C PRO A 135 -2.24 3.15 16.49
N PHE A 136 -1.38 3.77 15.68
CA PHE A 136 -0.51 3.07 14.72
C PHE A 136 0.37 2.01 15.36
N ARG A 137 0.74 2.14 16.65
CA ARG A 137 1.47 1.07 17.36
C ARG A 137 0.78 -0.28 17.28
N ASP A 138 -0.55 -0.30 17.34
CA ASP A 138 -1.32 -1.56 17.29
C ASP A 138 -1.21 -2.15 15.86
N THR A 139 -1.36 -1.31 14.82
CA THR A 139 -1.15 -1.71 13.42
C THR A 139 0.26 -2.22 13.17
N PHE A 140 1.29 -1.56 13.71
CA PHE A 140 2.68 -1.99 13.59
C PHE A 140 2.91 -3.35 14.25
N LEU A 141 2.39 -3.56 15.46
CA LEU A 141 2.50 -4.84 16.16
C LEU A 141 1.79 -5.96 15.40
N ASP A 142 0.60 -5.70 14.85
CA ASP A 142 -0.14 -6.64 14.02
C ASP A 142 0.62 -6.99 12.73
N ASP A 143 1.25 -6.01 12.07
CA ASP A 143 2.06 -6.25 10.87
C ASP A 143 3.27 -7.14 11.20
N LEU A 144 3.96 -6.90 12.32
CA LEU A 144 5.06 -7.76 12.79
C LEU A 144 4.58 -9.18 13.09
N ASP A 145 3.43 -9.34 13.77
CA ASP A 145 2.84 -10.66 14.07
C ASP A 145 2.53 -11.42 12.76
N ARG A 146 1.99 -10.74 11.76
CA ARG A 146 1.67 -11.33 10.45
C ARG A 146 2.91 -11.77 9.70
N LEU A 147 3.99 -10.99 9.75
CA LEU A 147 5.26 -11.35 9.14
C LEU A 147 5.88 -12.58 9.81
N GLU A 148 5.91 -12.62 11.14
CA GLU A 148 6.42 -13.79 11.85
C GLU A 148 5.58 -15.04 11.56
N ALA A 149 4.25 -14.89 11.46
CA ALA A 149 3.34 -15.98 11.08
C ALA A 149 3.54 -16.45 9.63
N SER A 150 4.01 -15.59 8.72
CA SER A 150 4.39 -15.97 7.35
C SER A 150 5.83 -16.49 7.24
N GLY A 151 6.57 -16.57 8.35
CA GLY A 151 7.94 -17.07 8.40
C GLY A 151 9.00 -15.99 8.16
N ILE A 152 8.61 -14.73 8.05
CA ILE A 152 9.52 -13.58 7.89
C ILE A 152 9.90 -13.09 9.28
N THR A 153 11.20 -13.13 9.58
CA THR A 153 11.73 -12.74 10.89
C THR A 153 12.91 -11.80 10.75
N HIS A 154 13.10 -10.90 11.72
CA HIS A 154 14.26 -10.01 11.79
C HIS A 154 14.79 -9.95 13.23
N PRO A 155 16.12 -9.90 13.46
CA PRO A 155 16.69 -9.84 14.81
C PRO A 155 16.17 -8.68 15.66
N ASP A 156 15.77 -7.58 15.03
CA ASP A 156 15.31 -6.37 15.72
C ASP A 156 13.82 -6.35 16.05
N PHE A 157 13.01 -7.33 15.61
CA PHE A 157 11.56 -7.33 15.90
C PHE A 157 11.26 -7.22 17.39
N GLY A 158 12.00 -7.94 18.24
CA GLY A 158 11.83 -7.87 19.68
C GLY A 158 12.13 -6.49 20.29
N GLU A 159 13.13 -5.79 19.76
CA GLU A 159 13.46 -4.43 20.22
C GLU A 159 12.44 -3.40 19.72
N ILE A 160 11.96 -3.55 18.48
CA ILE A 160 10.89 -2.69 17.94
C ILE A 160 9.59 -2.86 18.74
N ARG A 161 9.22 -4.08 19.14
CA ARG A 161 8.05 -4.28 20.03
C ARG A 161 8.19 -3.52 21.35
N LYS A 162 9.35 -3.64 22.01
CA LYS A 162 9.63 -2.87 23.24
C LYS A 162 9.59 -1.36 23.01
N LEU A 163 10.01 -0.88 21.84
CA LEU A 163 9.99 0.54 21.47
C LEU A 163 8.55 1.06 21.30
N LEU A 164 7.68 0.23 20.73
CA LEU A 164 6.26 0.52 20.52
C LEU A 164 5.45 0.50 21.83
N ASP A 165 5.86 -0.30 22.80
CA ASP A 165 5.21 -0.43 24.12
C ASP A 165 5.61 0.65 25.15
N GLN A 166 6.62 1.47 24.87
CA GLN A 166 7.11 2.56 25.74
C GLN A 166 6.23 3.80 25.69
#